data_AF-K8E9K7-F1
#
_entry.id   AF-K8E9K7-F1
#
_cell.length_a   1.000
_cell.length_b   1.000
_cell.length_c   1.000
_cell.angle_alpha   90.00
_cell.angle_beta   90.00
_cell.angle_gamma   90.00
#
_symmetry.space_group_name_H-M   'P 1'
#
loop_
_entity.id
_entity.type
_entity.pdbx_description
1 polymer ?
#
loop_
_entity_poly.entity_id
_entity_poly.type
_entity_poly.pdbx_seq_one_letter_code
_entity_poly.pdbx_strand_id
1 'polypeptide(L)'
;MAELNSYDMTPTEKKLLKTMRTKLGTKNLYQFSKKVLELSEREQGLYKPEEVDKVVFSVVNEVYRARSLYPRFASAHEGYAVILEELDEAWNEIKVNNTKRAKAEMVQVAAMAIRFLLDITD
;
A
#
# COMPACT_ATOMS: atom_id res chain seq x y z
N MET A 1 -22.48 -10.98 -23.77
CA MET A 1 -22.76 -10.21 -22.53
C MET A 1 -22.74 -11.10 -21.27
N ALA A 2 -22.36 -12.37 -21.36
CA ALA A 2 -22.34 -13.29 -20.20
C ALA A 2 -20.98 -13.41 -19.49
N GLU A 3 -19.87 -12.96 -20.09
CA GLU A 3 -18.51 -13.29 -19.60
C GLU A 3 -17.82 -12.20 -18.75
N LEU A 4 -18.43 -11.02 -18.59
CA LEU A 4 -17.86 -9.93 -17.76
C LEU A 4 -18.47 -9.83 -16.35
N ASN A 5 -19.49 -10.65 -16.05
CA ASN A 5 -20.13 -10.70 -14.74
C ASN A 5 -19.45 -11.68 -13.76
N SER A 6 -18.39 -12.37 -14.19
CA SER A 6 -17.63 -13.31 -13.36
C SER A 6 -16.42 -12.68 -12.66
N TYR A 7 -16.09 -11.42 -12.94
CA TYR A 7 -15.04 -10.67 -12.24
C TYR A 7 -15.68 -9.80 -11.15
N ASP A 8 -15.27 -10.01 -9.90
CA ASP A 8 -15.76 -9.24 -8.75
C ASP A 8 -15.14 -7.84 -8.76
N MET A 9 -15.69 -6.96 -9.59
CA MET A 9 -15.24 -5.58 -9.73
C MET A 9 -15.85 -4.71 -8.63
N THR A 10 -15.01 -3.84 -8.06
CA THR A 10 -15.43 -2.82 -7.10
C THR A 10 -16.40 -1.82 -7.74
N PRO A 11 -17.23 -1.11 -6.94
CA PRO A 11 -18.15 -0.09 -7.46
C PRO A 11 -17.45 1.02 -8.27
N THR A 12 -16.21 1.36 -7.91
CA THR A 12 -15.38 2.36 -8.58
C THR A 12 -14.95 1.89 -9.97
N GLU A 13 -14.48 0.64 -10.08
CA GLU A 13 -14.10 0.03 -11.37
C GLU A 13 -15.31 -0.09 -12.30
N LYS A 14 -16.48 -0.48 -11.76
CA LYS A 14 -17.75 -0.52 -12.50
C LYS A 14 -18.13 0.88 -13.05
N LYS A 15 -17.94 1.95 -12.27
CA LYS A 15 -18.20 3.33 -12.69
C LYS A 15 -17.21 3.83 -13.75
N LEU A 16 -15.93 3.48 -13.62
CA LEU A 16 -14.90 3.84 -14.59
C LEU A 16 -15.13 3.14 -15.94
N LEU A 17 -15.41 1.83 -15.93
CA LEU A 17 -15.73 1.05 -17.13
C LEU A 17 -16.96 1.60 -17.85
N LYS A 18 -18.02 1.95 -17.11
CA LYS A 18 -19.22 2.58 -17.69
C LYS A 18 -18.89 3.90 -18.38
N THR A 19 -18.02 4.71 -17.79
CA THR A 19 -17.59 6.02 -18.35
C THR A 19 -16.74 5.84 -19.59
N MET A 20 -15.81 4.88 -19.59
CA MET A 20 -14.91 4.62 -20.71
C MET A 20 -15.62 3.96 -21.89
N ARG A 21 -16.63 3.11 -21.64
CA ARG A 21 -17.47 2.49 -22.68
C ARG A 21 -18.19 3.51 -23.55
N THR A 22 -18.66 4.58 -22.93
CA THR A 22 -19.34 5.68 -23.60
C THR A 22 -18.39 6.50 -24.48
N LYS A 23 -17.11 6.61 -24.11
CA LYS A 23 -16.11 7.42 -24.81
C LYS A 23 -15.34 6.70 -25.92
N LEU A 24 -15.07 5.40 -25.77
CA LEU A 24 -14.14 4.66 -26.64
C LEU A 24 -14.83 3.68 -27.61
N GLY A 25 -16.12 3.40 -27.44
CA GLY A 25 -16.84 2.37 -28.20
C GLY A 25 -16.55 0.97 -27.67
N THR A 26 -17.54 0.08 -27.73
CA THR A 26 -17.55 -1.24 -27.05
C THR A 26 -16.44 -2.18 -27.52
N LYS A 27 -16.08 -2.15 -28.80
CA LYS A 27 -15.04 -3.02 -29.38
C LYS A 27 -13.63 -2.61 -28.93
N ASN A 28 -13.36 -1.30 -28.79
CA ASN A 28 -12.08 -0.79 -28.28
C ASN A 28 -11.97 -0.97 -26.77
N LEU A 29 -13.06 -0.84 -26.02
CA LEU A 29 -13.01 -1.01 -24.57
C LEU A 29 -12.67 -2.45 -24.16
N TYR A 30 -13.27 -3.45 -24.80
CA TYR A 30 -12.95 -4.85 -24.52
C TYR A 30 -11.49 -5.20 -24.85
N GLN A 31 -10.98 -4.70 -25.97
CA GLN A 31 -9.57 -4.90 -26.34
C GLN A 31 -8.63 -4.14 -25.41
N PHE A 32 -8.99 -2.95 -24.95
CA PHE A 32 -8.23 -2.18 -23.99
C PHE A 32 -8.21 -2.85 -22.61
N SER A 33 -9.37 -3.26 -22.08
CA SER A 33 -9.44 -3.95 -20.78
C SER A 33 -8.70 -5.28 -20.81
N LYS A 34 -8.85 -6.03 -21.91
CA LYS A 34 -8.11 -7.29 -22.11
C LYS A 34 -6.61 -7.04 -22.16
N LYS A 35 -6.16 -5.96 -22.83
CA LYS A 35 -4.74 -5.62 -22.90
C LYS A 35 -4.17 -5.09 -21.57
N VAL A 36 -4.95 -4.35 -20.78
CA VAL A 36 -4.55 -3.94 -19.42
C VAL A 36 -4.42 -5.15 -18.49
N LEU A 37 -5.39 -6.07 -18.55
CA LEU A 37 -5.33 -7.32 -17.79
C LEU A 37 -4.16 -8.20 -18.26
N GLU A 38 -3.98 -8.38 -19.58
CA GLU A 38 -2.83 -9.12 -20.14
C GLU A 38 -1.49 -8.44 -19.82
N LEU A 39 -1.43 -7.11 -19.70
CA LEU A 39 -0.22 -6.41 -19.25
C LEU A 39 0.03 -6.63 -17.75
N SER A 40 -1.03 -6.64 -16.93
CA SER A 40 -0.92 -6.99 -15.51
C SER A 40 -0.53 -8.47 -15.29
N GLU A 41 -0.94 -9.36 -16.19
CA GLU A 41 -0.62 -10.79 -16.15
C GLU A 41 0.76 -11.12 -16.77
N ARG A 42 1.25 -10.30 -17.72
CA ARG A 42 2.57 -10.46 -18.35
C ARG A 42 3.72 -9.99 -17.48
N GLU A 43 3.48 -9.11 -16.50
CA GLU A 43 4.44 -8.80 -15.45
C GLU A 43 4.41 -9.89 -14.36
N GLN A 44 4.80 -11.11 -14.73
CA GLN A 44 5.06 -12.19 -13.79
C GLN A 44 6.18 -11.78 -12.82
N GLY A 45 5.81 -11.23 -11.67
CA GLY A 45 6.75 -10.72 -10.67
C GLY A 45 6.18 -9.69 -9.70
N LEU A 46 4.96 -9.18 -9.93
CA LEU A 46 4.31 -8.21 -9.05
C LEU A 46 3.51 -8.89 -7.92
N TYR A 47 3.51 -8.25 -6.75
CA TYR A 47 2.65 -8.64 -5.62
C TYR A 47 1.18 -8.57 -6.02
N LYS A 48 0.34 -9.48 -5.52
CA LYS A 48 -1.09 -9.38 -5.77
C LYS A 48 -1.65 -8.13 -5.08
N PRO A 49 -2.60 -7.40 -5.69
CA PRO A 49 -3.16 -6.18 -5.08
C PRO A 49 -3.64 -6.39 -3.64
N GLU A 50 -4.29 -7.52 -3.35
CA GLU A 50 -4.77 -7.86 -2.01
C GLU A 50 -3.65 -8.10 -0.98
N GLU A 51 -2.43 -8.43 -1.42
CA GLU A 51 -1.26 -8.56 -0.53
C GLU A 51 -0.71 -7.17 -0.18
N VAL A 52 -0.67 -6.27 -1.16
CA VAL A 52 -0.25 -4.87 -0.96
C VAL A 52 -1.23 -4.15 -0.03
N ASP A 53 -2.53 -4.32 -0.26
CA ASP A 53 -3.59 -3.68 0.55
C ASP A 53 -3.49 -4.10 2.02
N LYS A 54 -3.19 -5.38 2.31
CA LYS A 54 -2.97 -5.85 3.68
C LYS A 54 -1.79 -5.16 4.34
N VAL A 55 -0.67 -5.01 3.63
CA VAL A 55 0.52 -4.33 4.16
C VAL A 55 0.23 -2.87 4.44
N VAL A 56 -0.40 -2.16 3.49
CA VAL A 56 -0.81 -0.76 3.65
C VAL A 56 -1.75 -0.62 4.84
N PHE A 57 -2.72 -1.51 5.00
CA PHE A 57 -3.63 -1.51 6.16
C PHE A 57 -2.89 -1.68 7.48
N SER A 58 -1.88 -2.57 7.55
CA SER A 58 -1.03 -2.70 8.74
C SER A 58 -0.27 -1.41 9.07
N VAL A 59 0.30 -0.74 8.07
CA VAL A 59 0.99 0.55 8.25
C VAL A 59 0.04 1.63 8.75
N VAL A 60 -1.16 1.74 8.15
CA VAL A 60 -2.16 2.73 8.58
C VAL A 60 -2.60 2.50 10.02
N ASN A 61 -2.86 1.26 10.43
CA ASN A 61 -3.19 0.94 11.82
C ASN A 61 -2.06 1.33 12.77
N GLU A 62 -0.82 1.10 12.36
CA GLU A 62 0.35 1.43 13.16
C GLU A 62 0.52 2.95 13.34
N VAL A 63 0.26 3.75 12.30
CA VAL A 63 0.21 5.23 12.40
C VAL A 63 -0.80 5.67 13.48
N TYR A 64 -2.02 5.12 13.45
CA TYR A 64 -3.06 5.47 14.43
C TYR A 64 -2.71 4.99 15.84
N ARG A 65 -2.13 3.78 15.98
CA ARG A 65 -1.67 3.26 17.27
C ARG A 65 -0.57 4.13 17.85
N ALA A 66 0.45 4.47 17.08
CA ALA A 66 1.54 5.31 17.56
C ALA A 66 1.04 6.72 17.94
N ARG A 67 0.11 7.30 17.18
CA ARG A 67 -0.50 8.60 17.52
C ARG A 67 -1.39 8.57 18.76
N SER A 68 -1.94 7.40 19.14
CA SER A 68 -2.70 7.26 20.39
C SER A 68 -1.79 7.08 21.61
N LEU A 69 -0.57 6.58 21.42
CA LEU A 69 0.41 6.34 22.48
C LEU A 69 1.36 7.51 22.70
N TYR A 70 1.73 8.22 21.63
CA TYR A 70 2.78 9.24 21.66
C TYR A 70 2.28 10.57 21.05
N PRO A 71 2.71 11.72 21.61
CA PRO A 71 2.42 13.02 21.01
C PRO A 71 3.10 13.16 19.63
N ARG A 72 2.81 14.28 18.94
CA ARG A 72 3.54 14.64 17.71
C ARG A 72 5.04 14.74 18.01
N PHE A 73 5.87 14.43 17.02
CA PHE A 73 7.30 14.74 17.12
C PHE A 73 7.49 16.23 17.39
N ALA A 74 8.32 16.58 18.37
CA ALA A 74 8.63 17.96 18.72
C ALA A 74 9.63 18.58 17.74
N SER A 75 10.37 17.78 16.98
CA SER A 75 11.31 18.25 15.96
C SER A 75 11.62 17.21 14.89
N ALA A 76 12.15 17.67 13.75
CA ALA A 76 12.64 16.77 12.70
C ALA A 76 13.78 15.86 13.20
N HIS A 77 14.61 16.31 14.14
CA HIS A 77 15.67 15.48 14.73
C HIS A 77 15.08 14.33 15.54
N GLU A 78 14.03 14.60 16.33
CA GLU A 78 13.32 13.55 17.06
C GLU A 78 12.66 12.56 16.11
N GLY A 79 11.94 13.05 15.09
CA GLY A 79 11.31 12.17 14.11
C GLY A 79 12.32 11.29 13.37
N TYR A 80 13.49 11.84 13.00
CA TYR A 80 14.58 11.06 12.40
C TYR A 80 15.13 10.01 13.37
N ALA A 81 15.37 10.37 14.64
CA ALA A 81 15.89 9.45 15.65
C ALA A 81 14.93 8.26 15.87
N VAL A 82 13.63 8.52 15.94
CA VAL A 82 12.62 7.45 16.11
C VAL A 82 12.58 6.53 14.89
N ILE A 83 12.60 7.07 13.66
CA ILE A 83 12.65 6.23 12.44
C ILE A 83 13.91 5.35 12.43
N LEU A 84 15.05 5.91 12.85
CA LEU A 84 16.31 5.18 12.92
C LEU A 84 16.26 4.04 13.95
N GLU A 85 15.65 4.27 15.12
CA GLU A 85 15.46 3.24 16.14
C GLU A 85 14.66 2.05 15.59
N GLU A 86 13.50 2.29 14.96
CA GLU A 86 12.69 1.23 14.35
C GLU A 86 13.46 0.45 13.26
N LEU A 87 14.32 1.14 12.50
CA LEU A 87 15.16 0.52 11.48
C LEU A 87 16.26 -0.36 12.10
N ASP A 88 16.86 0.09 13.19
CA ASP A 88 17.86 -0.68 13.93
C ASP A 88 17.23 -1.93 14.58
N GLU A 89 16.01 -1.82 15.10
CA GLU A 89 15.23 -2.98 15.58
C GLU A 89 14.96 -3.98 14.45
N ALA A 90 14.50 -3.51 13.28
CA ALA A 90 14.32 -4.35 12.10
C ALA A 90 15.62 -5.05 11.71
N TRP A 91 16.74 -4.33 11.72
CA TRP A 91 18.05 -4.89 11.41
C TRP A 91 18.52 -5.93 12.44
N ASN A 92 18.25 -5.72 13.73
CA ASN A 92 18.54 -6.70 14.78
C ASN A 92 17.79 -8.01 14.53
N GLU A 93 16.52 -7.94 14.17
CA GLU A 93 15.69 -9.12 13.85
C GLU A 93 16.15 -9.82 12.56
N ILE A 94 16.60 -9.07 11.55
CA ILE A 94 17.18 -9.63 10.32
C ILE A 94 18.46 -10.42 10.63
N LYS A 95 19.37 -9.88 11.46
CA LYS A 95 20.63 -10.55 11.82
C LYS A 95 20.42 -11.92 12.47
N VAL A 96 19.32 -12.11 13.20
CA VAL A 96 18.95 -13.39 13.82
C VAL A 96 17.97 -14.22 12.97
N ASN A 97 17.77 -13.85 11.70
CA ASN A 97 16.86 -14.50 10.75
C ASN A 97 15.39 -14.53 11.19
N ASN A 98 14.97 -13.63 12.08
CA ASN A 98 13.59 -13.53 12.53
C ASN A 98 12.76 -12.66 11.57
N THR A 99 12.45 -13.23 10.41
CA THR A 99 11.75 -12.53 9.32
C THR A 99 10.36 -12.01 9.76
N LYS A 100 9.68 -12.71 10.67
CA LYS A 100 8.36 -12.30 11.15
C LYS A 100 8.43 -10.99 11.93
N ARG A 101 9.38 -10.87 12.86
CA ARG A 101 9.59 -9.64 13.63
C ARG A 101 10.17 -8.53 12.76
N ALA A 102 11.17 -8.83 11.93
CA ALA A 102 11.71 -7.87 10.98
C ALA A 102 10.62 -7.21 10.10
N LYS A 103 9.64 -7.99 9.63
CA LYS A 103 8.48 -7.44 8.90
C LYS A 103 7.60 -6.53 9.76
N ALA A 104 7.40 -6.87 11.04
CA ALA A 104 6.64 -6.02 11.96
C ALA A 104 7.38 -4.70 12.21
N GLU A 105 8.69 -4.73 12.45
CA GLU A 105 9.48 -3.51 12.65
C GLU A 105 9.52 -2.65 11.37
N MET A 106 9.60 -3.26 10.18
CA MET A 106 9.48 -2.50 8.92
C MET A 106 8.11 -1.83 8.72
N VAL A 107 7.03 -2.39 9.29
CA VAL A 107 5.73 -1.70 9.33
C VAL A 107 5.80 -0.47 10.25
N GLN A 108 6.48 -0.57 11.38
CA GLN A 108 6.72 0.56 12.28
C GLN A 108 7.57 1.65 11.60
N VAL A 109 8.66 1.28 10.91
CA VAL A 109 9.49 2.21 10.10
C VAL A 109 8.62 2.98 9.10
N ALA A 110 7.79 2.27 8.32
CA ALA A 110 6.91 2.91 7.34
C ALA A 110 5.89 3.85 8.01
N ALA A 111 5.33 3.44 9.15
CA ALA A 111 4.41 4.26 9.92
C ALA A 111 5.09 5.52 10.49
N MET A 112 6.32 5.41 10.99
CA MET A 112 7.06 6.54 11.55
C MET A 112 7.48 7.53 10.46
N ALA A 113 7.80 7.05 9.25
CA ALA A 113 8.02 7.92 8.10
C ALA A 113 6.77 8.72 7.72
N ILE A 114 5.58 8.09 7.72
CA ILE A 114 4.31 8.80 7.50
C ILE A 114 4.07 9.82 8.62
N ARG A 115 4.30 9.44 9.89
CA ARG A 115 4.19 10.37 11.01
C ARG A 115 5.15 11.55 10.89
N PHE A 116 6.39 11.34 10.44
CA PHE A 116 7.34 12.42 10.21
C PHE A 116 6.76 13.46 9.25
N LEU A 117 6.16 13.01 8.13
CA LEU A 117 5.53 13.90 7.16
C LEU A 117 4.30 14.63 7.71
N LEU A 118 3.60 14.06 8.69
CA LEU A 118 2.37 14.62 9.26
C LEU A 118 2.61 15.49 10.49
N ASP A 119 3.58 15.15 11.32
CA ASP A 119 3.83 15.74 12.62
C ASP A 119 4.83 16.91 12.53
N ILE A 120 5.76 16.87 11.56
CA ILE A 120 6.68 17.98 11.30
C ILE A 120 5.98 19.00 10.41
N THR A 121 5.66 20.15 10.99
CA THR A 121 5.15 21.33 10.26
C THR A 121 6.22 22.42 10.30
N ASP A 122 6.48 23.05 9.16
CA ASP A 122 7.33 24.25 9.05
C ASP A 122 6.78 25.44 9.87
#